data_AF-A0A3A8PGN0-F1
#
_entry.id   AF-A0A3A8PGN0-F1
#
_cell.length_a   1.000
_cell.length_b   1.000
_cell.length_c   1.000
_cell.angle_alpha   90.00
_cell.angle_beta   90.00
_cell.angle_gamma   90.00
#
_symmetry.space_group_name_H-M   'P 1'
#
loop_
_entity.id
_entity.type
_entity.pdbx_description
1 polymer ?
#
loop_
_entity_poly.entity_id
_entity_poly.type
_entity_poly.pdbx_seq_one_letter_code
_entity_poly.pdbx_strand_id
1 'polypeptide(L)'
;MSSSYISLPFAAVAACLSFSAPAQAGVTAIAPLATSVAEINQQIAAAVPGGEVVVRDGTYDGASINFTQHGTASQRITLRAQTRGKVFFTGASSLTLSGEWLVVDGFVWKDARKQNVISFNRAKDCEFRHNALINAGPEPTVADGTIKLQNSSARNSLLRNRFENLPAQGIRITCNATNCGNVDNRIAYNLFYGKKSSAGTNNGESIQLGSGIIGDVKTVGDLATVVESNLFEDIAPSAEMISSKTNYNVFRFNTFRDTRDRLVLRMGTNAHVYGNWFINAMGIRVHESNHFIHDNHFEGVVGPAIMLPSGKLADSCYHWPADSVRIVANTVVGASDTAIQIGGNKMESNGCTYSEVPKNGYYEENLLVNTTGGAFELYAPSPQTYVENIAWPQAGASTGVSFVDPLLVRNTLGAWISRRFPARGAVMQCRALTLADVGPSSTFTCP
;
A
#
# COMPACT_ATOMS: atom_id res chain seq x y z
N MET A 1 -19.99 100.83 26.09
CA MET A 1 -21.03 99.89 25.63
C MET A 1 -20.61 99.42 24.24
N SER A 2 -19.99 98.23 24.15
CA SER A 2 -20.56 97.03 23.47
C SER A 2 -20.65 97.18 21.94
N SER A 3 -20.21 96.31 21.04
CA SER A 3 -19.77 94.91 21.10
C SER A 3 -19.09 94.52 19.78
N SER A 4 -18.35 93.41 19.84
CA SER A 4 -17.59 92.63 18.87
C SER A 4 -18.33 92.14 17.61
N TYR A 5 -17.59 91.74 16.55
CA TYR A 5 -17.70 90.47 15.77
C TYR A 5 -16.40 90.27 14.95
N ILE A 6 -15.48 89.39 15.35
CA ILE A 6 -15.24 87.97 14.94
C ILE A 6 -14.82 87.79 13.46
N SER A 7 -13.53 87.49 13.27
CA SER A 7 -12.89 87.03 12.03
C SER A 7 -12.66 85.51 12.06
N LEU A 8 -13.03 84.80 10.99
CA LEU A 8 -12.72 83.37 10.76
C LEU A 8 -11.51 83.23 9.82
N PRO A 9 -10.52 82.36 10.10
CA PRO A 9 -9.45 82.04 9.16
C PRO A 9 -9.75 80.78 8.34
N PHE A 10 -9.45 80.80 7.05
CA PHE A 10 -9.39 79.61 6.20
C PHE A 10 -8.02 78.93 6.35
N ALA A 11 -8.01 77.65 6.70
CA ALA A 11 -6.83 76.81 6.81
C ALA A 11 -6.43 76.22 5.44
N ALA A 12 -5.15 76.32 5.10
CA ALA A 12 -4.54 75.66 3.95
C ALA A 12 -4.08 74.24 4.32
N VAL A 13 -4.54 73.24 3.57
CA VAL A 13 -4.12 71.84 3.71
C VAL A 13 -2.94 71.58 2.76
N ALA A 14 -1.77 71.27 3.32
CA ALA A 14 -0.60 70.84 2.57
C ALA A 14 -0.63 69.31 2.35
N ALA A 15 -0.62 68.88 1.09
CA ALA A 15 -0.53 67.47 0.70
C ALA A 15 0.93 67.01 0.68
N CYS A 16 1.31 66.12 1.60
CA CYS A 16 2.60 65.43 1.57
C CYS A 16 2.57 64.29 0.53
N LEU A 17 3.33 64.43 -0.55
CA LEU A 17 3.62 63.36 -1.51
C LEU A 17 4.72 62.46 -0.94
N SER A 18 4.36 61.25 -0.52
CA SER A 18 5.30 60.19 -0.14
C SER A 18 5.80 59.46 -1.39
N PHE A 19 7.08 59.60 -1.70
CA PHE A 19 7.76 58.76 -2.70
C PHE A 19 7.93 57.34 -2.14
N SER A 20 7.21 56.38 -2.72
CA SER A 20 7.45 54.95 -2.50
C SER A 20 8.65 54.51 -3.34
N ALA A 21 9.72 54.08 -2.67
CA ALA A 21 10.85 53.43 -3.32
C ALA A 21 10.39 52.08 -3.92
N PRO A 22 10.84 51.70 -5.13
CA PRO A 22 10.54 50.38 -5.68
C PRO A 22 11.19 49.30 -4.82
N ALA A 23 10.38 48.32 -4.39
CA ALA A 23 10.86 47.13 -3.70
C ALA A 23 11.87 46.39 -4.59
N GLN A 24 13.13 46.33 -4.14
CA GLN A 24 14.11 45.43 -4.73
C GLN A 24 13.59 44.00 -4.60
N ALA A 25 13.36 43.34 -5.73
CA ALA A 25 13.16 41.91 -5.78
C ALA A 25 14.40 41.25 -5.17
N GLY A 26 14.26 40.75 -3.95
CA GLY A 26 15.32 40.01 -3.27
C GLY A 26 15.70 38.82 -4.12
N VAL A 27 16.95 38.79 -4.58
CA VAL A 27 17.55 37.57 -5.12
C VAL A 27 17.47 36.53 -4.00
N THR A 28 16.58 35.56 -4.14
CA THR A 28 16.49 34.44 -3.20
C THR A 28 17.84 33.74 -3.22
N ALA A 29 18.61 33.89 -2.15
CA ALA A 29 19.87 33.18 -1.98
C ALA A 29 19.57 31.69 -2.18
N ILE A 30 20.25 31.05 -3.14
CA ILE A 30 20.17 29.60 -3.31
C ILE A 30 20.62 29.01 -1.98
N ALA A 31 19.73 28.28 -1.30
CA ALA A 31 20.08 27.63 -0.03
C ALA A 31 21.33 26.77 -0.26
N PRO A 32 22.38 26.93 0.56
CA PRO A 32 23.61 26.16 0.38
C PRO A 32 23.28 24.67 0.48
N LEU A 33 23.86 23.86 -0.41
CA LEU A 33 23.71 22.41 -0.35
C LEU A 33 24.18 21.89 1.02
N ALA A 34 23.40 21.02 1.65
CA ALA A 34 23.85 20.30 2.84
C ALA A 34 24.90 19.26 2.44
N THR A 35 26.10 19.36 2.98
CA THR A 35 27.26 18.52 2.63
C THR A 35 27.66 17.53 3.73
N SER A 36 27.07 17.64 4.92
CA SER A 36 27.25 16.73 6.06
C SER A 36 25.92 16.42 6.75
N VAL A 37 25.85 15.34 7.54
CA VAL A 37 24.63 15.00 8.32
C VAL A 37 24.27 16.11 9.32
N ALA A 38 25.27 16.80 9.88
CA ALA A 38 25.05 17.94 10.77
C ALA A 38 24.35 19.09 10.04
N GLU A 39 24.82 19.42 8.84
CA GLU A 39 24.19 20.47 8.00
C GLU A 39 22.79 20.08 7.54
N ILE A 40 22.55 18.79 7.20
CA ILE A 40 21.21 18.30 6.86
C ILE A 40 20.23 18.60 8.00
N ASN A 41 20.57 18.18 9.22
CA ASN A 41 19.72 18.39 10.39
C ASN A 41 19.59 19.88 10.77
N GLN A 42 20.66 20.67 10.63
CA GLN A 42 20.61 22.12 10.89
C GLN A 42 19.69 22.83 9.90
N GLN A 43 19.79 22.52 8.61
CA GLN A 43 18.93 23.11 7.58
C GLN A 43 17.48 22.67 7.74
N ILE A 44 17.23 21.39 8.09
CA ILE A 44 15.90 20.92 8.46
C ILE A 44 15.35 21.73 9.64
N ALA A 45 16.13 21.92 10.71
CA ALA A 45 15.71 22.66 11.90
C ALA A 45 15.36 24.13 11.59
N ALA A 46 16.01 24.73 10.60
CA ALA A 46 15.76 26.10 10.16
C ALA A 46 14.68 26.22 9.07
N ALA A 47 14.20 25.11 8.51
CA ALA A 47 13.25 25.13 7.40
C ALA A 47 11.87 25.63 7.86
N VAL A 48 11.33 26.59 7.10
CA VAL A 48 9.98 27.16 7.25
C VAL A 48 9.06 26.62 6.14
N PRO A 49 7.71 26.75 6.24
CA PRO A 49 6.80 26.34 5.17
C PRO A 49 7.24 26.83 3.78
N GLY A 50 7.31 25.91 2.82
CA GLY A 50 7.81 26.16 1.45
C GLY A 50 9.33 26.07 1.31
N GLY A 51 10.05 25.85 2.41
CA GLY A 51 11.50 25.67 2.42
C GLY A 51 11.95 24.36 1.78
N GLU A 52 13.19 24.37 1.28
CA GLU A 52 13.82 23.22 0.66
C GLU A 52 15.22 22.99 1.25
N VAL A 53 15.49 21.75 1.65
CA VAL A 53 16.79 21.26 2.08
C VAL A 53 17.32 20.33 1.00
N VAL A 54 18.39 20.74 0.33
CA VAL A 54 18.99 20.00 -0.78
C VAL A 54 20.30 19.36 -0.32
N VAL A 55 20.34 18.03 -0.34
CA VAL A 55 21.51 17.26 0.09
C VAL A 55 22.44 17.01 -1.09
N ARG A 56 23.71 17.39 -0.96
CA ARG A 56 24.73 17.20 -1.99
C ARG A 56 24.91 15.72 -2.35
N ASP A 57 25.16 15.44 -3.63
CA ASP A 57 25.47 14.07 -4.09
C ASP A 57 26.65 13.49 -3.30
N GLY A 58 26.53 12.23 -2.87
CA GLY A 58 27.52 11.58 -2.02
C GLY A 58 26.96 10.44 -1.17
N THR A 59 27.84 9.85 -0.37
CA THR A 59 27.50 8.79 0.58
C THR A 59 27.63 9.29 2.00
N TYR A 60 26.59 9.04 2.80
CA TYR A 60 26.46 9.45 4.18
C TYR A 60 26.24 8.20 5.04
N ASP A 61 27.27 7.79 5.76
CA ASP A 61 27.22 6.60 6.61
C ASP A 61 26.73 6.94 8.03
N GLY A 62 25.89 6.08 8.60
CA GLY A 62 25.40 6.24 9.98
C GLY A 62 24.57 7.50 10.22
N ALA A 63 23.87 8.00 9.21
CA ALA A 63 23.11 9.26 9.27
C ALA A 63 21.81 9.10 10.08
N SER A 64 21.67 9.89 11.16
CA SER A 64 20.40 10.03 11.88
C SER A 64 19.72 11.33 11.48
N ILE A 65 18.68 11.24 10.65
CA ILE A 65 17.95 12.39 10.10
C ILE A 65 16.62 12.55 10.84
N ASN A 66 16.41 13.73 11.44
CA ASN A 66 15.19 14.04 12.17
C ASN A 66 14.42 15.16 11.45
N PHE A 67 13.43 14.78 10.64
CA PHE A 67 12.59 15.70 9.91
C PHE A 67 11.30 15.99 10.69
N THR A 68 11.38 16.95 11.62
CA THR A 68 10.33 17.22 12.63
C THR A 68 9.56 18.52 12.39
N GLN A 69 9.36 18.93 11.13
CA GLN A 69 8.83 20.25 10.79
C GLN A 69 7.33 20.24 10.46
N HIS A 70 6.76 21.43 10.33
CA HIS A 70 5.36 21.66 9.99
C HIS A 70 5.27 22.59 8.78
N GLY A 71 4.98 22.02 7.61
CA GLY A 71 4.61 22.79 6.42
C GLY A 71 3.12 23.11 6.39
N THR A 72 2.62 23.52 5.23
CA THR A 72 1.18 23.65 4.97
C THR A 72 0.81 22.96 3.66
N ALA A 73 -0.49 22.78 3.42
CA ALA A 73 -0.99 22.18 2.19
C ALA A 73 -0.47 22.88 0.92
N SER A 74 -0.34 24.21 0.95
CA SER A 74 0.18 25.02 -0.17
C SER A 74 1.69 25.22 -0.13
N GLN A 75 2.34 25.04 1.03
CA GLN A 75 3.77 25.29 1.24
C GLN A 75 4.40 24.13 2.02
N ARG A 76 4.53 22.99 1.35
CA ARG A 76 5.23 21.82 1.90
C ARG A 76 6.71 22.11 2.12
N ILE A 77 7.31 21.45 3.10
CA ILE A 77 8.76 21.51 3.32
C ILE A 77 9.40 20.28 2.68
N THR A 78 10.40 20.48 1.84
CA THR A 78 11.01 19.40 1.05
C THR A 78 12.44 19.14 1.49
N LEU A 79 12.73 17.89 1.88
CA LEU A 79 14.08 17.34 1.98
C LEU A 79 14.33 16.49 0.73
N ARG A 80 15.30 16.88 -0.10
CA ARG A 80 15.58 16.15 -1.35
C ARG A 80 17.06 15.97 -1.63
N ALA A 81 17.36 14.92 -2.41
CA ALA A 81 18.66 14.77 -3.03
C ALA A 81 18.91 15.91 -4.04
N GLN A 82 20.18 16.33 -4.18
CA GLN A 82 20.63 17.20 -5.26
C GLN A 82 20.28 16.57 -6.61
N THR A 83 20.75 15.34 -6.82
CA THR A 83 20.37 14.49 -7.95
C THR A 83 19.67 13.24 -7.42
N ARG A 84 18.44 12.97 -7.88
CA ARG A 84 17.71 11.75 -7.48
C ARG A 84 18.57 10.51 -7.74
N GLY A 85 18.68 9.63 -6.75
CA GLY A 85 19.46 8.40 -6.85
C GLY A 85 20.96 8.55 -6.63
N LYS A 86 21.48 9.75 -6.32
CA LYS A 86 22.91 10.03 -6.12
C LYS A 86 23.31 10.40 -4.69
N VAL A 87 22.34 10.46 -3.77
CA VAL A 87 22.57 10.60 -2.33
C VAL A 87 22.29 9.26 -1.66
N PHE A 88 23.33 8.66 -1.09
CA PHE A 88 23.28 7.34 -0.47
C PHE A 88 23.36 7.45 1.05
N PHE A 89 22.42 6.85 1.76
CA PHE A 89 22.48 6.63 3.20
C PHE A 89 22.79 5.15 3.48
N THR A 90 23.89 4.90 4.19
CA THR A 90 24.43 3.54 4.45
C THR A 90 24.63 3.27 5.93
N GLY A 91 24.93 2.02 6.29
CA GLY A 91 25.29 1.67 7.67
C GLY A 91 24.13 1.90 8.63
N ALA A 92 24.40 2.46 9.81
CA ALA A 92 23.37 2.69 10.85
C ALA A 92 22.46 3.91 10.56
N SER A 93 22.11 4.16 9.30
CA SER A 93 21.31 5.31 8.87
C SER A 93 19.81 5.12 9.09
N SER A 94 19.11 6.22 9.41
CA SER A 94 17.67 6.27 9.59
C SER A 94 17.10 7.67 9.36
N LEU A 95 15.83 7.73 9.04
CA LEU A 95 15.04 8.96 8.93
C LEU A 95 13.76 8.85 9.78
N THR A 96 13.52 9.85 10.63
CA THR A 96 12.23 10.04 11.30
C THR A 96 11.50 11.24 10.70
N LEU A 97 10.28 11.03 10.20
CA LEU A 97 9.33 12.08 9.84
C LEU A 97 8.35 12.26 11.00
N SER A 98 8.21 13.49 11.47
CA SER A 98 7.23 13.90 12.49
C SER A 98 6.73 15.30 12.16
N GLY A 99 5.42 15.54 12.28
CA GLY A 99 4.82 16.80 11.85
C GLY A 99 3.97 16.63 10.61
N GLU A 100 3.87 17.64 9.76
CA GLU A 100 2.89 17.65 8.67
C GLU A 100 3.37 18.35 7.39
N TRP A 101 2.83 17.91 6.25
CA TRP A 101 3.12 18.49 4.94
C TRP A 101 4.62 18.45 4.57
N LEU A 102 5.28 17.34 4.90
CA LEU A 102 6.70 17.11 4.63
C LEU A 102 6.90 16.24 3.38
N VAL A 103 7.94 16.51 2.60
CA VAL A 103 8.30 15.73 1.41
C VAL A 103 9.73 15.23 1.51
N VAL A 104 9.94 13.94 1.25
CA VAL A 104 11.25 13.29 1.19
C VAL A 104 11.43 12.70 -0.21
N ASP A 105 12.38 13.24 -0.98
CA ASP A 105 12.48 12.98 -2.42
C ASP A 105 13.89 12.55 -2.87
N GLY A 106 13.98 11.37 -3.48
CA GLY A 106 15.13 11.02 -4.33
C GLY A 106 16.33 10.35 -3.66
N PHE A 107 16.21 9.87 -2.42
CA PHE A 107 17.32 9.26 -1.69
C PHE A 107 17.46 7.75 -1.94
N VAL A 108 18.68 7.23 -1.79
CA VAL A 108 18.97 5.79 -1.80
C VAL A 108 19.43 5.35 -0.42
N TRP A 109 18.66 4.49 0.22
CA TRP A 109 18.98 3.82 1.48
C TRP A 109 19.52 2.44 1.13
N LYS A 110 20.85 2.32 1.06
CA LYS A 110 21.51 1.08 0.61
C LYS A 110 22.24 0.46 1.79
N ASP A 111 21.96 -0.81 2.07
CA ASP A 111 22.58 -1.52 3.19
C ASP A 111 22.42 -0.78 4.54
N ALA A 112 21.35 0.03 4.66
CA ALA A 112 21.00 0.73 5.89
C ALA A 112 20.41 -0.28 6.90
N ARG A 113 21.00 -0.34 8.10
CA ARG A 113 20.67 -1.30 9.17
C ARG A 113 20.23 -0.57 10.41
N LYS A 114 18.91 -0.45 10.58
CA LYS A 114 18.25 0.06 11.78
C LYS A 114 16.92 -0.65 11.97
N GLN A 115 16.48 -0.72 13.23
CA GLN A 115 15.09 -1.00 13.53
C GLN A 115 14.27 0.21 13.04
N ASN A 116 13.48 0.03 11.97
CA ASN A 116 12.82 1.10 11.22
C ASN A 116 13.83 2.07 10.58
N VAL A 117 14.22 1.82 9.33
CA VAL A 117 15.06 2.75 8.56
C VAL A 117 14.31 4.05 8.30
N ILE A 118 13.01 3.96 7.97
CA ILE A 118 12.13 5.13 7.81
C ILE A 118 11.00 5.03 8.83
N SER A 119 10.85 6.04 9.67
CA SER A 119 9.83 6.10 10.72
C SER A 119 8.93 7.31 10.49
N PHE A 120 7.67 7.06 10.16
CA PHE A 120 6.59 8.05 10.24
C PHE A 120 6.00 7.97 11.65
N ASN A 121 6.23 9.00 12.44
CA ASN A 121 5.84 9.05 13.83
C ASN A 121 5.15 10.38 14.09
N ARG A 122 3.81 10.37 14.26
CA ARG A 122 2.99 11.59 14.24
C ARG A 122 3.17 12.39 12.94
N ALA A 123 3.33 11.70 11.82
CA ALA A 123 3.49 12.31 10.50
C ALA A 123 2.14 12.36 9.77
N LYS A 124 1.70 13.55 9.32
CA LYS A 124 0.43 13.73 8.64
C LYS A 124 0.59 14.43 7.31
N ASP A 125 -0.11 13.94 6.29
CA ASP A 125 -0.06 14.55 4.95
C ASP A 125 1.37 14.65 4.37
N CYS A 126 2.26 13.73 4.79
CA CYS A 126 3.65 13.68 4.34
C CYS A 126 3.81 12.74 3.14
N GLU A 127 4.85 12.96 2.35
CA GLU A 127 5.14 12.20 1.14
C GLU A 127 6.58 11.68 1.14
N PHE A 128 6.73 10.38 0.97
CA PHE A 128 8.02 9.72 0.73
C PHE A 128 8.02 9.20 -0.70
N ARG A 129 8.76 9.89 -1.58
CA ARG A 129 8.68 9.68 -3.03
C ARG A 129 10.03 9.56 -3.75
N HIS A 130 10.03 8.78 -4.83
CA HIS A 130 11.22 8.53 -5.66
C HIS A 130 12.46 8.05 -4.90
N ASN A 131 12.27 7.42 -3.74
CA ASN A 131 13.37 6.87 -2.97
C ASN A 131 13.60 5.40 -3.34
N ALA A 132 14.79 4.90 -3.04
CA ALA A 132 15.11 3.47 -3.11
C ALA A 132 15.57 2.97 -1.75
N LEU A 133 15.03 1.85 -1.28
CA LEU A 133 15.54 1.09 -0.16
C LEU A 133 16.00 -0.26 -0.71
N ILE A 134 17.31 -0.50 -0.66
CA ILE A 134 17.95 -1.66 -1.30
C ILE A 134 18.73 -2.39 -0.23
N ASN A 135 18.37 -3.65 0.02
CA ASN A 135 18.90 -4.45 1.12
C ASN A 135 18.88 -3.63 2.42
N ALA A 136 17.80 -2.93 2.76
CA ALA A 136 17.74 -2.02 3.89
C ALA A 136 16.62 -2.45 4.86
N GLY A 137 16.85 -2.33 6.16
CA GLY A 137 15.90 -2.77 7.17
C GLY A 137 16.57 -3.47 8.36
N PRO A 138 15.77 -3.92 9.33
CA PRO A 138 16.28 -4.73 10.43
C PRO A 138 16.63 -6.15 9.95
N GLU A 139 17.33 -6.90 10.80
CA GLU A 139 17.61 -8.31 10.53
C GLU A 139 16.31 -9.13 10.36
N PRO A 140 16.29 -10.19 9.53
CA PRO A 140 15.07 -10.93 9.20
C PRO A 140 14.27 -11.50 10.38
N THR A 141 14.90 -11.68 11.54
CA THR A 141 14.28 -12.23 12.75
C THR A 141 13.50 -11.19 13.55
N VAL A 142 13.64 -9.90 13.22
CA VAL A 142 12.99 -8.81 13.94
C VAL A 142 11.58 -8.60 13.39
N ALA A 143 10.58 -8.71 14.27
CA ALA A 143 9.18 -8.44 13.97
C ALA A 143 8.88 -6.93 13.92
N ASP A 144 9.54 -6.19 13.03
CA ASP A 144 9.29 -4.76 12.78
C ASP A 144 9.51 -4.41 11.30
N GLY A 145 8.94 -3.27 10.87
CA GLY A 145 9.03 -2.79 9.50
C GLY A 145 10.37 -2.14 9.16
N THR A 146 10.79 -2.24 7.91
CA THR A 146 11.82 -1.35 7.35
C THR A 146 11.30 0.09 7.32
N ILE A 147 10.03 0.25 6.93
CA ILE A 147 9.28 1.48 7.02
C ILE A 147 8.14 1.28 8.02
N LYS A 148 7.99 2.19 8.98
CA LYS A 148 6.94 2.09 10.00
C LYS A 148 6.10 3.35 10.10
N LEU A 149 4.79 3.19 10.08
CA LEU A 149 3.82 4.26 10.35
C LEU A 149 3.16 4.02 11.71
N GLN A 150 3.29 5.00 12.60
CA GLN A 150 2.89 4.89 14.00
C GLN A 150 2.47 6.22 14.62
N ASN A 151 1.80 6.14 15.77
CA ASN A 151 1.39 7.29 16.59
C ASN A 151 0.59 8.34 15.80
N SER A 152 -0.55 7.94 15.25
CA SER A 152 -1.46 8.81 14.49
C SER A 152 -0.84 9.42 13.23
N SER A 153 -0.03 8.62 12.53
CA SER A 153 0.51 8.96 11.22
C SER A 153 -0.52 8.69 10.13
N ALA A 154 -1.18 9.73 9.65
CA ALA A 154 -2.36 9.63 8.79
C ALA A 154 -2.19 10.39 7.47
N ARG A 155 -2.89 9.95 6.41
CA ARG A 155 -2.89 10.61 5.09
C ARG A 155 -1.49 10.75 4.46
N ASN A 156 -0.56 9.87 4.81
CA ASN A 156 0.77 9.88 4.20
C ASN A 156 0.75 9.14 2.87
N SER A 157 1.67 9.51 1.97
CA SER A 157 1.85 8.84 0.69
C SER A 157 3.26 8.27 0.55
N LEU A 158 3.35 6.98 0.24
CA LEU A 158 4.56 6.31 -0.19
C LEU A 158 4.41 6.09 -1.70
N LEU A 159 5.06 6.94 -2.48
CA LEU A 159 4.80 7.09 -3.91
C LEU A 159 6.05 6.83 -4.76
N ARG A 160 5.97 5.94 -5.75
CA ARG A 160 7.04 5.76 -6.74
C ARG A 160 8.40 5.42 -6.11
N ASN A 161 8.41 4.60 -5.07
CA ASN A 161 9.65 4.11 -4.46
C ASN A 161 10.06 2.75 -5.03
N ARG A 162 11.33 2.39 -4.84
CA ARG A 162 11.86 1.05 -5.07
C ARG A 162 12.18 0.40 -3.72
N PHE A 163 11.56 -0.74 -3.45
CA PHE A 163 11.81 -1.59 -2.29
C PHE A 163 12.39 -2.90 -2.78
N GLU A 164 13.70 -3.08 -2.60
CA GLU A 164 14.42 -4.21 -3.16
C GLU A 164 15.09 -5.02 -2.06
N ASN A 165 14.76 -6.30 -2.03
CA ASN A 165 15.31 -7.28 -1.11
C ASN A 165 15.37 -6.79 0.35
N LEU A 166 14.26 -6.23 0.84
CA LEU A 166 14.16 -5.81 2.24
C LEU A 166 14.28 -7.06 3.14
N PRO A 167 15.24 -7.12 4.10
CA PRO A 167 15.54 -8.32 4.89
C PRO A 167 14.36 -8.85 5.70
N ALA A 168 13.69 -7.97 6.45
CA ALA A 168 12.52 -8.25 7.29
C ALA A 168 11.22 -7.70 6.67
N GLN A 169 10.22 -7.34 7.48
CA GLN A 169 8.99 -6.71 6.98
C GLN A 169 9.31 -5.42 6.19
N GLY A 170 8.62 -5.19 5.09
CA GLY A 170 8.78 -4.00 4.25
C GLY A 170 8.14 -2.77 4.89
N ILE A 171 6.86 -2.55 4.59
CA ILE A 171 6.06 -1.47 5.17
C ILE A 171 5.17 -2.04 6.27
N ARG A 172 5.23 -1.46 7.46
CA ARG A 172 4.33 -1.78 8.57
C ARG A 172 3.56 -0.55 9.01
N ILE A 173 2.23 -0.61 8.89
CA ILE A 173 1.34 0.39 9.49
C ILE A 173 0.76 -0.20 10.76
N THR A 174 1.07 0.42 11.89
CA THR A 174 0.60 -0.07 13.18
C THR A 174 -0.88 0.28 13.38
N CYS A 175 -1.65 -0.64 13.96
CA CYS A 175 -2.98 -0.39 14.48
C CYS A 175 -3.24 -1.45 15.54
N ASN A 176 -3.79 -1.03 16.66
CA ASN A 176 -4.18 -1.88 17.77
C ASN A 176 -5.35 -1.28 18.57
N ALA A 177 -5.85 -2.01 19.59
CA ALA A 177 -7.07 -1.66 20.35
C ALA A 177 -7.04 -0.28 20.99
N THR A 178 -5.87 0.26 21.32
CA THR A 178 -5.73 1.60 21.93
C THR A 178 -5.21 2.65 20.96
N ASN A 179 -4.76 2.26 19.77
CA ASN A 179 -4.20 3.16 18.78
C ASN A 179 -4.34 2.62 17.34
N CYS A 180 -5.40 3.04 16.65
CA CYS A 180 -5.58 2.86 15.20
C CYS A 180 -5.65 4.21 14.47
N GLY A 181 -4.96 5.23 14.96
CA GLY A 181 -4.97 6.57 14.34
C GLY A 181 -4.14 6.69 13.05
N ASN A 182 -3.49 5.62 12.58
CA ASN A 182 -2.62 5.64 11.40
C ASN A 182 -3.40 5.45 10.09
N VAL A 183 -4.45 6.25 9.91
CA VAL A 183 -5.50 6.05 8.90
C VAL A 183 -5.19 6.72 7.56
N ASP A 184 -5.92 6.30 6.52
CA ASP A 184 -5.99 6.95 5.20
C ASP A 184 -4.65 7.08 4.48
N ASN A 185 -3.70 6.18 4.76
CA ASN A 185 -2.40 6.17 4.10
C ASN A 185 -2.51 5.58 2.68
N ARG A 186 -1.60 6.01 1.80
CA ARG A 186 -1.57 5.59 0.40
C ARG A 186 -0.20 5.03 0.01
N ILE A 187 -0.19 3.80 -0.51
CA ILE A 187 1.01 3.12 -1.02
C ILE A 187 0.80 2.92 -2.52
N ALA A 188 1.45 3.74 -3.36
CA ALA A 188 1.17 3.77 -4.78
C ALA A 188 2.38 3.82 -5.72
N TYR A 189 2.28 3.17 -6.88
CA TYR A 189 3.30 3.15 -7.93
C TYR A 189 4.69 2.70 -7.47
N ASN A 190 4.77 1.92 -6.38
CA ASN A 190 6.03 1.41 -5.88
C ASN A 190 6.41 0.09 -6.57
N LEU A 191 7.71 -0.14 -6.68
CA LEU A 191 8.28 -1.43 -7.05
C LEU A 191 8.67 -2.18 -5.77
N PHE A 192 8.10 -3.37 -5.55
CA PHE A 192 8.54 -4.35 -4.56
C PHE A 192 9.20 -5.51 -5.31
N TYR A 193 10.51 -5.69 -5.12
CA TYR A 193 11.28 -6.58 -5.99
C TYR A 193 12.24 -7.49 -5.22
N GLY A 194 12.30 -8.76 -5.62
CA GLY A 194 13.42 -9.66 -5.33
C GLY A 194 13.59 -10.01 -3.83
N LYS A 195 12.55 -9.92 -3.02
CA LYS A 195 12.63 -10.28 -1.59
C LYS A 195 12.75 -11.80 -1.43
N LYS A 196 13.92 -12.25 -0.94
CA LYS A 196 14.21 -13.68 -0.66
C LYS A 196 14.48 -13.99 0.81
N SER A 197 14.83 -12.97 1.58
CA SER A 197 15.49 -13.01 2.89
C SER A 197 14.64 -13.49 4.09
N SER A 198 13.43 -13.97 3.88
CA SER A 198 12.51 -14.39 4.95
C SER A 198 11.60 -15.53 4.47
N ALA A 199 12.17 -16.40 3.62
CA ALA A 199 11.41 -17.47 3.00
C ALA A 199 10.92 -18.48 4.05
N GLY A 200 9.61 -18.64 4.17
CA GLY A 200 8.97 -19.58 5.10
C GLY A 200 8.93 -19.14 6.57
N THR A 201 9.29 -17.89 6.89
CA THR A 201 9.26 -17.36 8.25
C THR A 201 8.11 -16.37 8.45
N ASN A 202 7.56 -16.30 9.65
CA ASN A 202 6.69 -15.19 10.06
C ASN A 202 7.46 -13.85 9.99
N ASN A 203 6.76 -12.73 9.83
CA ASN A 203 7.33 -11.37 9.71
C ASN A 203 8.12 -11.10 8.42
N GLY A 204 7.83 -11.81 7.34
CA GLY A 204 8.45 -11.58 6.02
C GLY A 204 7.60 -10.76 5.06
N GLU A 205 6.53 -10.11 5.51
CA GLU A 205 5.59 -9.40 4.64
C GLU A 205 6.25 -8.23 3.90
N SER A 206 5.89 -8.01 2.63
CA SER A 206 6.21 -6.76 1.94
C SER A 206 5.40 -5.59 2.50
N ILE A 207 4.14 -5.85 2.88
CA ILE A 207 3.25 -4.88 3.53
C ILE A 207 2.46 -5.57 4.64
N GLN A 208 2.46 -5.00 5.84
CA GLN A 208 1.57 -5.37 6.93
C GLN A 208 0.71 -4.16 7.36
N LEU A 209 -0.61 -4.32 7.29
CA LEU A 209 -1.59 -3.30 7.67
C LEU A 209 -2.28 -3.68 8.97
N GLY A 210 -1.73 -3.21 10.09
CA GLY A 210 -2.15 -3.55 11.45
C GLY A 210 -1.31 -4.64 12.09
N SER A 211 -1.22 -4.62 13.42
CA SER A 211 -0.55 -5.70 14.17
C SER A 211 -1.46 -6.92 14.31
N GLY A 212 -2.78 -6.72 14.28
CA GLY A 212 -3.80 -7.75 14.39
C GLY A 212 -4.01 -8.28 15.81
N ILE A 213 -2.97 -8.30 16.64
CA ILE A 213 -3.00 -8.87 17.99
C ILE A 213 -2.12 -8.04 18.94
N ILE A 214 -2.60 -7.77 20.16
CA ILE A 214 -1.77 -7.36 21.31
C ILE A 214 -2.01 -8.35 22.44
N GLY A 215 -0.95 -9.03 22.90
CA GLY A 215 -1.07 -10.13 23.84
C GLY A 215 -1.94 -11.22 23.22
N ASP A 216 -3.09 -11.49 23.84
CA ASP A 216 -4.09 -12.44 23.33
C ASP A 216 -5.32 -11.78 22.70
N VAL A 217 -5.35 -10.45 22.63
CA VAL A 217 -6.51 -9.69 22.18
C VAL A 217 -6.39 -9.39 20.69
N LYS A 218 -7.40 -9.79 19.91
CA LYS A 218 -7.57 -9.38 18.52
C LYS A 218 -7.80 -7.88 18.46
N THR A 219 -6.93 -7.15 17.75
CA THR A 219 -6.92 -5.69 17.72
C THR A 219 -7.12 -5.17 16.31
N VAL A 220 -8.35 -5.32 15.83
CA VAL A 220 -8.78 -4.85 14.51
C VAL A 220 -9.40 -3.47 14.66
N GLY A 221 -8.93 -2.52 13.85
CA GLY A 221 -9.53 -1.20 13.73
C GLY A 221 -9.52 -0.72 12.29
N ASP A 222 -10.08 0.47 12.09
CA ASP A 222 -10.21 1.07 10.77
C ASP A 222 -8.89 1.70 10.37
N LEU A 223 -8.38 1.31 9.21
CA LEU A 223 -7.14 1.88 8.66
C LEU A 223 -7.38 2.57 7.32
N ALA A 224 -8.33 2.06 6.53
CA ALA A 224 -8.70 2.63 5.22
C ALA A 224 -7.49 2.92 4.31
N THR A 225 -6.44 2.09 4.40
CA THR A 225 -5.24 2.28 3.60
C THR A 225 -5.49 1.85 2.16
N VAL A 226 -5.04 2.65 1.21
CA VAL A 226 -5.12 2.35 -0.22
C VAL A 226 -3.76 1.86 -0.71
N VAL A 227 -3.70 0.60 -1.11
CA VAL A 227 -2.54 -0.01 -1.80
C VAL A 227 -2.89 -0.15 -3.27
N GLU A 228 -2.32 0.72 -4.11
CA GLU A 228 -2.73 0.79 -5.51
C GLU A 228 -1.60 0.92 -6.53
N SER A 229 -1.80 0.32 -7.71
CA SER A 229 -0.87 0.46 -8.84
C SER A 229 0.59 0.14 -8.48
N ASN A 230 0.83 -0.80 -7.56
CA ASN A 230 2.18 -1.26 -7.24
C ASN A 230 2.52 -2.53 -8.04
N LEU A 231 3.81 -2.74 -8.30
CA LEU A 231 4.32 -3.99 -8.84
C LEU A 231 5.03 -4.77 -7.74
N PHE A 232 4.60 -6.01 -7.51
CA PHE A 232 5.27 -7.00 -6.70
C PHE A 232 5.83 -8.06 -7.64
N GLU A 233 7.15 -8.20 -7.69
CA GLU A 233 7.79 -9.08 -8.67
C GLU A 233 8.96 -9.86 -8.04
N ASP A 234 9.04 -11.14 -8.39
CA ASP A 234 10.08 -12.06 -7.91
C ASP A 234 10.17 -12.17 -6.37
N ILE A 235 9.02 -12.26 -5.70
CA ILE A 235 8.92 -12.38 -4.23
C ILE A 235 8.87 -13.86 -3.82
N ALA A 236 9.76 -14.26 -2.90
CA ALA A 236 9.78 -15.59 -2.28
C ALA A 236 8.64 -15.78 -1.25
N PRO A 237 8.25 -17.02 -0.92
CA PRO A 237 7.16 -17.28 0.04
C PRO A 237 7.50 -16.80 1.45
N SER A 238 6.68 -15.95 2.06
CA SER A 238 6.81 -15.45 3.44
C SER A 238 5.57 -15.73 4.31
N ALA A 239 4.75 -16.70 3.88
CA ALA A 239 3.38 -16.99 4.33
C ALA A 239 2.33 -15.94 3.94
N GLU A 240 2.66 -14.65 4.01
CA GLU A 240 1.80 -13.53 3.60
C GLU A 240 2.65 -12.41 2.95
N MET A 241 2.55 -12.20 1.63
CA MET A 241 3.27 -11.09 0.99
C MET A 241 2.68 -9.75 1.41
N ILE A 242 1.35 -9.68 1.40
CA ILE A 242 0.60 -8.58 1.98
C ILE A 242 -0.30 -9.18 3.04
N SER A 243 -0.20 -8.68 4.26
CA SER A 243 -1.06 -9.06 5.36
C SER A 243 -1.94 -7.90 5.80
N SER A 244 -3.21 -7.94 5.41
CA SER A 244 -4.23 -7.00 5.85
C SER A 244 -4.84 -7.47 7.16
N LYS A 245 -4.64 -6.72 8.25
CA LYS A 245 -5.13 -7.03 9.60
C LYS A 245 -6.05 -5.94 10.17
N THR A 246 -6.70 -5.17 9.31
CA THR A 246 -7.51 -3.98 9.62
C THR A 246 -8.68 -3.82 8.65
N ASN A 247 -9.65 -2.98 9.01
CA ASN A 247 -10.87 -2.76 8.23
C ASN A 247 -10.67 -1.75 7.08
N TYR A 248 -11.54 -1.86 6.07
CA TYR A 248 -11.74 -0.88 4.99
C TYR A 248 -10.53 -0.63 4.08
N ASN A 249 -9.52 -1.50 4.11
CA ASN A 249 -8.38 -1.37 3.20
C ASN A 249 -8.78 -1.64 1.75
N VAL A 250 -8.15 -0.93 0.82
CA VAL A 250 -8.39 -1.06 -0.62
C VAL A 250 -7.11 -1.56 -1.29
N PHE A 251 -7.23 -2.62 -2.08
CA PHE A 251 -6.16 -3.18 -2.90
C PHE A 251 -6.59 -3.13 -4.36
N ARG A 252 -6.05 -2.19 -5.15
CA ARG A 252 -6.49 -2.03 -6.53
C ARG A 252 -5.40 -1.80 -7.56
N PHE A 253 -5.60 -2.29 -8.78
CA PHE A 253 -4.70 -2.06 -9.92
C PHE A 253 -3.25 -2.51 -9.68
N ASN A 254 -3.00 -3.32 -8.64
CA ASN A 254 -1.67 -3.85 -8.38
C ASN A 254 -1.37 -4.99 -9.36
N THR A 255 -0.09 -5.21 -9.62
CA THR A 255 0.38 -6.38 -10.37
C THR A 255 1.28 -7.22 -9.50
N PHE A 256 0.93 -8.49 -9.36
CA PHE A 256 1.72 -9.53 -8.72
C PHE A 256 2.26 -10.43 -9.84
N ARG A 257 3.57 -10.46 -10.04
CA ARG A 257 4.22 -11.21 -11.12
C ARG A 257 5.31 -12.12 -10.60
N ASP A 258 5.26 -13.39 -10.99
CA ASP A 258 6.28 -14.38 -10.65
C ASP A 258 6.57 -14.44 -9.14
N THR A 259 5.52 -14.28 -8.32
CA THR A 259 5.60 -14.25 -6.85
C THR A 259 5.06 -15.53 -6.25
N ARG A 260 5.83 -16.20 -5.40
CA ARG A 260 5.39 -17.44 -4.70
C ARG A 260 4.73 -17.16 -3.36
N ASP A 261 4.02 -16.05 -3.28
CA ASP A 261 3.34 -15.59 -2.08
C ASP A 261 2.07 -14.81 -2.48
N ARG A 262 1.23 -14.46 -1.51
CA ARG A 262 -0.18 -14.10 -1.72
C ARG A 262 -0.59 -12.81 -1.03
N LEU A 263 -1.68 -12.21 -1.51
CA LEU A 263 -2.45 -11.20 -0.77
C LEU A 263 -3.32 -11.92 0.27
N VAL A 264 -3.18 -11.57 1.56
CA VAL A 264 -4.00 -12.13 2.63
C VAL A 264 -4.86 -11.05 3.28
N LEU A 265 -6.17 -11.23 3.18
CA LEU A 265 -7.14 -10.58 4.05
C LEU A 265 -7.17 -11.40 5.34
N ARG A 266 -6.24 -11.07 6.25
CA ARG A 266 -5.89 -11.90 7.39
C ARG A 266 -6.78 -11.63 8.59
N MET A 267 -7.03 -10.36 8.89
CA MET A 267 -7.97 -9.90 9.92
C MET A 267 -8.63 -8.61 9.48
N GLY A 268 -9.81 -8.31 10.03
CA GLY A 268 -10.60 -7.13 9.66
C GLY A 268 -11.54 -7.38 8.51
N THR A 269 -12.52 -6.50 8.36
CA THR A 269 -13.68 -6.65 7.47
C THR A 269 -13.72 -5.54 6.43
N ASN A 270 -14.61 -5.69 5.44
CA ASN A 270 -14.91 -4.64 4.45
C ASN A 270 -13.73 -4.21 3.57
N ALA A 271 -12.72 -5.06 3.40
CA ALA A 271 -11.68 -4.81 2.40
C ALA A 271 -12.24 -4.89 0.97
N HIS A 272 -11.70 -4.06 0.08
CA HIS A 272 -12.10 -3.96 -1.31
C HIS A 272 -10.91 -4.30 -2.22
N VAL A 273 -11.02 -5.37 -3.02
CA VAL A 273 -9.91 -5.91 -3.82
C VAL A 273 -10.33 -5.98 -5.29
N TYR A 274 -9.79 -5.09 -6.14
CA TYR A 274 -10.23 -5.05 -7.53
C TYR A 274 -9.23 -4.58 -8.58
N GLY A 275 -9.43 -4.99 -9.83
CA GLY A 275 -8.58 -4.58 -10.94
C GLY A 275 -7.12 -5.05 -10.81
N ASN A 276 -6.82 -6.00 -9.93
CA ASN A 276 -5.46 -6.49 -9.72
C ASN A 276 -5.13 -7.60 -10.73
N TRP A 277 -3.85 -7.69 -11.08
CA TRP A 277 -3.28 -8.73 -11.93
C TRP A 277 -2.44 -9.69 -11.09
N PHE A 278 -2.68 -10.99 -11.23
CA PHE A 278 -1.88 -12.06 -10.64
C PHE A 278 -1.36 -12.95 -11.76
N ILE A 279 -0.09 -12.80 -12.12
CA ILE A 279 0.55 -13.46 -13.27
C ILE A 279 1.65 -14.38 -12.75
N ASN A 280 1.51 -15.70 -12.92
CA ASN A 280 2.41 -16.70 -12.34
C ASN A 280 2.65 -16.48 -10.83
N ALA A 281 1.60 -16.04 -10.14
CA ALA A 281 1.63 -15.67 -8.73
C ALA A 281 0.75 -16.61 -7.90
N MET A 282 0.86 -16.57 -6.57
CA MET A 282 -0.25 -17.09 -5.74
C MET A 282 -1.38 -16.06 -5.70
N GLY A 283 -2.61 -16.53 -5.47
CA GLY A 283 -3.80 -15.69 -5.49
C GLY A 283 -4.07 -14.95 -4.17
N ILE A 284 -5.34 -14.96 -3.74
CA ILE A 284 -5.83 -14.26 -2.55
C ILE A 284 -6.24 -15.29 -1.50
N ARG A 285 -5.86 -15.07 -0.23
CA ARG A 285 -6.42 -15.78 0.92
C ARG A 285 -7.34 -14.85 1.72
N VAL A 286 -8.54 -15.33 2.04
CA VAL A 286 -9.60 -14.52 2.62
C VAL A 286 -10.10 -15.14 3.93
N HIS A 287 -9.89 -14.41 5.01
CA HIS A 287 -10.57 -14.61 6.29
C HIS A 287 -11.61 -13.49 6.47
N GLU A 288 -12.43 -13.60 7.52
CA GLU A 288 -13.35 -12.52 7.94
C GLU A 288 -14.39 -12.10 6.88
N SER A 289 -15.10 -11.01 7.16
CA SER A 289 -16.41 -10.77 6.59
C SER A 289 -16.51 -9.54 5.71
N ASN A 290 -17.56 -9.53 4.86
CA ASN A 290 -18.00 -8.38 4.06
C ASN A 290 -16.95 -7.86 3.06
N HIS A 291 -15.99 -8.70 2.67
CA HIS A 291 -15.03 -8.35 1.62
C HIS A 291 -15.70 -8.32 0.24
N PHE A 292 -15.26 -7.39 -0.60
CA PHE A 292 -15.66 -7.33 -1.99
C PHE A 292 -14.45 -7.52 -2.90
N ILE A 293 -14.43 -8.62 -3.65
CA ILE A 293 -13.32 -9.05 -4.48
C ILE A 293 -13.84 -9.15 -5.92
N HIS A 294 -13.50 -8.18 -6.77
CA HIS A 294 -14.06 -8.14 -8.12
C HIS A 294 -13.11 -7.62 -9.18
N ASP A 295 -13.39 -7.93 -10.44
CA ASP A 295 -12.57 -7.46 -11.58
C ASP A 295 -11.08 -7.77 -11.43
N ASN A 296 -10.69 -8.85 -10.76
CA ASN A 296 -9.29 -9.28 -10.71
C ASN A 296 -9.00 -10.29 -11.82
N HIS A 297 -7.81 -10.19 -12.40
CA HIS A 297 -7.33 -11.07 -13.45
C HIS A 297 -6.21 -11.96 -12.92
N PHE A 298 -6.41 -13.27 -13.01
CA PHE A 298 -5.48 -14.30 -12.57
C PHE A 298 -5.05 -15.12 -13.78
N GLU A 299 -3.75 -15.23 -14.03
CA GLU A 299 -3.17 -15.97 -15.14
C GLU A 299 -2.00 -16.83 -14.64
N GLY A 300 -2.10 -18.15 -14.81
CA GLY A 300 -1.02 -19.08 -14.42
C GLY A 300 -0.79 -19.15 -12.91
N VAL A 301 -1.82 -18.92 -12.09
CA VAL A 301 -1.65 -18.85 -10.64
C VAL A 301 -1.31 -20.21 -10.01
N VAL A 302 -0.44 -20.18 -9.01
CA VAL A 302 0.02 -21.36 -8.26
C VAL A 302 -0.89 -21.60 -7.06
N GLY A 303 -1.59 -22.73 -7.07
CA GLY A 303 -2.65 -23.05 -6.11
C GLY A 303 -3.99 -22.40 -6.50
N PRO A 304 -4.92 -22.26 -5.54
CA PRO A 304 -6.18 -21.57 -5.79
C PRO A 304 -5.99 -20.08 -6.05
N ALA A 305 -6.75 -19.54 -7.00
CA ALA A 305 -6.79 -18.11 -7.27
C ALA A 305 -7.40 -17.35 -6.10
N ILE A 306 -8.44 -17.90 -5.48
CA ILE A 306 -9.03 -17.37 -4.25
C ILE A 306 -9.31 -18.51 -3.28
N MET A 307 -8.80 -18.40 -2.06
CA MET A 307 -8.97 -19.39 -1.00
C MET A 307 -9.64 -18.75 0.21
N LEU A 308 -10.74 -19.34 0.65
CA LEU A 308 -11.47 -18.98 1.86
C LEU A 308 -11.33 -20.16 2.85
N PRO A 309 -10.35 -20.13 3.76
CA PRO A 309 -10.10 -21.26 4.65
C PRO A 309 -11.22 -21.46 5.67
N SER A 310 -11.30 -22.66 6.23
CA SER A 310 -11.99 -22.84 7.51
C SER A 310 -11.36 -21.99 8.61
N GLY A 311 -12.14 -21.64 9.61
CA GLY A 311 -11.71 -20.87 10.78
C GLY A 311 -12.40 -21.30 12.07
N LYS A 312 -12.32 -20.46 13.09
CA LYS A 312 -13.04 -20.62 14.37
C LYS A 312 -13.39 -19.26 14.95
N LEU A 313 -14.67 -18.98 15.15
CA LEU A 313 -15.18 -17.78 15.83
C LEU A 313 -15.00 -17.89 17.34
N ALA A 314 -13.76 -17.76 17.79
CA ALA A 314 -13.40 -17.63 19.20
C ALA A 314 -12.30 -16.58 19.34
N ASP A 315 -12.27 -15.84 20.45
CA ASP A 315 -11.31 -14.76 20.66
C ASP A 315 -9.86 -15.27 20.73
N SER A 316 -9.65 -16.48 21.26
CA SER A 316 -8.37 -17.18 21.25
C SER A 316 -7.96 -17.69 19.87
N CYS A 317 -8.88 -17.67 18.90
CA CYS A 317 -8.68 -18.19 17.56
C CYS A 317 -8.61 -17.05 16.56
N TYR A 318 -7.40 -16.73 16.16
CA TYR A 318 -7.12 -15.55 15.34
C TYR A 318 -7.57 -15.66 13.88
N HIS A 319 -7.98 -16.81 13.39
CA HIS A 319 -8.45 -17.02 12.00
C HIS A 319 -9.96 -17.26 12.00
N TRP A 320 -10.74 -16.22 11.75
CA TRP A 320 -12.19 -16.37 11.60
C TRP A 320 -12.55 -16.77 10.17
N PRO A 321 -13.52 -17.69 9.98
CA PRO A 321 -13.94 -18.09 8.64
C PRO A 321 -14.61 -16.92 7.93
N ALA A 322 -14.55 -16.93 6.61
CA ALA A 322 -15.16 -15.87 5.83
C ALA A 322 -16.71 -15.88 5.92
N ASP A 323 -17.33 -14.71 5.97
CA ASP A 323 -18.79 -14.56 5.98
C ASP A 323 -19.21 -13.40 5.08
N SER A 324 -20.19 -13.60 4.21
CA SER A 324 -20.76 -12.51 3.39
C SER A 324 -19.71 -11.87 2.46
N VAL A 325 -18.77 -12.68 1.95
CA VAL A 325 -17.78 -12.26 0.96
C VAL A 325 -18.38 -12.33 -0.44
N ARG A 326 -18.22 -11.24 -1.20
CA ARG A 326 -18.66 -11.14 -2.60
C ARG A 326 -17.46 -11.31 -3.53
N ILE A 327 -17.54 -12.29 -4.43
CA ILE A 327 -16.52 -12.58 -5.45
C ILE A 327 -17.17 -12.46 -6.83
N VAL A 328 -16.98 -11.32 -7.48
CA VAL A 328 -17.79 -10.94 -8.66
C VAL A 328 -16.89 -10.63 -9.85
N ALA A 329 -17.26 -11.11 -11.04
CA ALA A 329 -16.60 -10.73 -12.30
C ALA A 329 -15.06 -10.89 -12.25
N ASN A 330 -14.53 -11.94 -11.61
CA ASN A 330 -13.10 -12.23 -11.69
C ASN A 330 -12.83 -13.16 -12.89
N THR A 331 -11.67 -13.00 -13.52
CA THR A 331 -11.19 -13.90 -14.60
C THR A 331 -10.01 -14.70 -14.09
N VAL A 332 -10.14 -16.02 -14.07
CA VAL A 332 -9.08 -16.97 -13.72
C VAL A 332 -8.77 -17.83 -14.94
N VAL A 333 -7.51 -17.83 -15.37
CA VAL A 333 -7.03 -18.67 -16.48
C VAL A 333 -5.79 -19.43 -16.04
N GLY A 334 -5.85 -20.76 -16.01
CA GLY A 334 -4.67 -21.58 -15.75
C GLY A 334 -4.28 -21.68 -14.26
N ALA A 335 -5.25 -21.77 -13.33
CA ALA A 335 -4.92 -22.07 -11.95
C ALA A 335 -4.39 -23.51 -11.81
N SER A 336 -3.29 -23.70 -11.07
CA SER A 336 -2.70 -25.03 -10.86
C SER A 336 -3.48 -25.91 -9.86
N ASP A 337 -4.63 -25.45 -9.40
CA ASP A 337 -5.54 -26.10 -8.43
C ASP A 337 -6.99 -25.67 -8.76
N THR A 338 -7.93 -25.88 -7.84
CA THR A 338 -9.29 -25.32 -7.90
C THR A 338 -9.23 -23.79 -7.99
N ALA A 339 -10.02 -23.13 -8.84
CA ALA A 339 -9.97 -21.67 -8.93
C ALA A 339 -10.39 -20.98 -7.61
N ILE A 340 -11.55 -21.36 -7.07
CA ILE A 340 -12.10 -20.79 -5.83
C ILE A 340 -12.36 -21.92 -4.82
N GLN A 341 -11.61 -21.92 -3.72
CA GLN A 341 -11.72 -22.92 -2.65
C GLN A 341 -12.43 -22.35 -1.42
N ILE A 342 -13.45 -23.04 -0.92
CA ILE A 342 -14.32 -22.61 0.18
C ILE A 342 -14.30 -23.65 1.31
N GLY A 343 -13.83 -23.25 2.49
CA GLY A 343 -13.78 -24.08 3.70
C GLY A 343 -12.65 -25.10 3.74
N GLY A 344 -11.81 -25.18 2.70
CA GLY A 344 -10.63 -26.05 2.68
C GLY A 344 -9.59 -25.66 3.73
N ASN A 345 -8.57 -26.52 3.87
CA ASN A 345 -7.40 -26.29 4.73
C ASN A 345 -7.76 -26.17 6.23
N LYS A 346 -8.23 -27.27 6.83
CA LYS A 346 -8.34 -27.42 8.29
C LYS A 346 -6.95 -27.29 8.90
N MET A 347 -6.57 -26.07 9.27
CA MET A 347 -5.36 -25.88 10.06
C MET A 347 -5.72 -26.12 11.53
N GLU A 348 -4.87 -26.86 12.21
CA GLU A 348 -4.81 -26.84 13.66
C GLU A 348 -3.67 -25.90 14.04
N SER A 349 -3.93 -24.94 14.93
CA SER A 349 -2.88 -24.05 15.43
C SER A 349 -3.14 -23.69 16.88
N ASN A 350 -2.13 -23.83 17.74
CA ASN A 350 -2.10 -23.41 19.15
C ASN A 350 -3.46 -23.49 19.88
N GLY A 351 -4.00 -24.71 20.03
CA GLY A 351 -5.24 -24.93 20.79
C GLY A 351 -6.54 -24.59 20.05
N CYS A 352 -6.46 -24.16 18.79
CA CYS A 352 -7.62 -23.95 17.92
C CYS A 352 -7.71 -25.05 16.86
N THR A 353 -8.86 -25.70 16.79
CA THR A 353 -9.28 -26.54 15.66
C THR A 353 -10.19 -25.72 14.76
N TYR A 354 -9.74 -25.39 13.55
CA TYR A 354 -10.53 -24.62 12.58
C TYR A 354 -11.54 -25.53 11.86
N SER A 355 -12.71 -25.66 12.46
CA SER A 355 -13.80 -26.52 11.98
C SER A 355 -14.97 -25.77 11.35
N GLU A 356 -15.02 -24.44 11.49
CA GLU A 356 -16.12 -23.62 10.99
C GLU A 356 -15.81 -23.20 9.55
N VAL A 357 -16.71 -23.53 8.62
CA VAL A 357 -16.53 -23.21 7.20
C VAL A 357 -17.10 -21.82 6.86
N PRO A 358 -16.59 -21.18 5.79
CA PRO A 358 -17.18 -19.96 5.27
C PRO A 358 -18.67 -20.09 4.94
N LYS A 359 -19.41 -18.99 5.05
CA LYS A 359 -20.87 -18.95 4.80
C LYS A 359 -21.30 -17.65 4.11
N ASN A 360 -22.50 -17.66 3.55
CA ASN A 360 -23.13 -16.51 2.88
C ASN A 360 -22.29 -15.90 1.75
N GLY A 361 -21.41 -16.69 1.11
CA GLY A 361 -20.63 -16.21 -0.01
C GLY A 361 -21.51 -15.96 -1.24
N TYR A 362 -21.19 -14.94 -2.01
CA TYR A 362 -21.90 -14.57 -3.22
C TYR A 362 -20.92 -14.51 -4.40
N TYR A 363 -21.06 -15.45 -5.33
CA TYR A 363 -20.15 -15.64 -6.46
C TYR A 363 -20.90 -15.38 -7.77
N GLU A 364 -20.58 -14.29 -8.45
CA GLU A 364 -21.32 -13.81 -9.61
C GLU A 364 -20.40 -13.58 -10.80
N GLU A 365 -20.82 -14.04 -11.99
CA GLU A 365 -20.21 -13.69 -13.28
C GLU A 365 -18.70 -13.97 -13.40
N ASN A 366 -18.16 -14.90 -12.61
CA ASN A 366 -16.74 -15.26 -12.71
C ASN A 366 -16.47 -16.13 -13.96
N LEU A 367 -15.32 -15.92 -14.61
CA LEU A 367 -14.80 -16.76 -15.69
C LEU A 367 -13.65 -17.62 -15.16
N LEU A 368 -13.83 -18.93 -15.14
CA LEU A 368 -12.91 -19.89 -14.50
C LEU A 368 -12.43 -20.92 -15.53
N VAL A 369 -11.27 -20.67 -16.16
CA VAL A 369 -10.84 -21.38 -17.36
C VAL A 369 -9.50 -22.10 -17.16
N ASN A 370 -9.38 -23.30 -17.71
CA ASN A 370 -8.18 -24.15 -17.69
C ASN A 370 -7.61 -24.37 -16.27
N THR A 371 -8.48 -24.61 -15.29
CA THR A 371 -8.08 -24.96 -13.93
C THR A 371 -7.65 -26.42 -13.87
N THR A 372 -6.68 -26.75 -13.01
CA THR A 372 -6.29 -28.16 -12.78
C THR A 372 -7.31 -28.87 -11.88
N GLY A 373 -7.82 -28.15 -10.88
CA GLY A 373 -8.94 -28.58 -10.04
C GLY A 373 -10.29 -28.08 -10.54
N GLY A 374 -11.30 -28.13 -9.67
CA GLY A 374 -12.64 -27.63 -9.98
C GLY A 374 -12.71 -26.10 -10.15
N ALA A 375 -13.81 -25.60 -10.69
CA ALA A 375 -14.05 -24.16 -10.72
C ALA A 375 -14.28 -23.62 -9.29
N PHE A 376 -15.21 -24.25 -8.58
CA PHE A 376 -15.45 -24.13 -7.14
C PHE A 376 -15.23 -25.47 -6.44
N GLU A 377 -14.62 -25.41 -5.27
CA GLU A 377 -14.58 -26.49 -4.28
C GLU A 377 -15.24 -26.01 -3.00
N LEU A 378 -16.26 -26.75 -2.54
CA LEU A 378 -16.90 -26.54 -1.26
C LEU A 378 -16.56 -27.71 -0.34
N TYR A 379 -15.73 -27.46 0.68
CA TYR A 379 -15.20 -28.50 1.55
C TYR A 379 -16.28 -29.19 2.41
N ALA A 380 -17.25 -28.42 2.89
CA ALA A 380 -18.42 -28.96 3.59
C ALA A 380 -19.66 -28.11 3.29
N PRO A 381 -20.89 -28.68 3.36
CA PRO A 381 -22.11 -27.93 3.07
C PRO A 381 -22.24 -26.65 3.91
N SER A 382 -22.41 -25.52 3.24
CA SER A 382 -22.75 -24.24 3.87
C SER A 382 -23.53 -23.35 2.88
N PRO A 383 -24.29 -22.35 3.35
CA PRO A 383 -25.02 -21.44 2.47
C PRO A 383 -24.07 -20.67 1.55
N GLN A 384 -24.24 -20.82 0.25
CA GLN A 384 -23.50 -20.12 -0.80
C GLN A 384 -24.47 -19.77 -1.94
N THR A 385 -24.26 -18.62 -2.57
CA THR A 385 -25.06 -18.16 -3.71
C THR A 385 -24.16 -18.05 -4.94
N TYR A 386 -24.56 -18.73 -6.02
CA TYR A 386 -23.84 -18.72 -7.29
C TYR A 386 -24.74 -18.18 -8.39
N VAL A 387 -24.25 -17.20 -9.13
CA VAL A 387 -24.98 -16.52 -10.20
C VAL A 387 -24.10 -16.44 -11.44
N GLU A 388 -24.54 -17.07 -12.53
CA GLU A 388 -23.95 -16.85 -13.86
C GLU A 388 -22.44 -17.12 -14.03
N ASN A 389 -21.81 -17.92 -13.17
CA ASN A 389 -20.40 -18.28 -13.34
C ASN A 389 -20.20 -19.22 -14.54
N ILE A 390 -19.13 -19.04 -15.30
CA ILE A 390 -18.72 -19.90 -16.41
C ILE A 390 -17.42 -20.61 -16.06
N ALA A 391 -17.36 -21.91 -16.35
CA ALA A 391 -16.13 -22.69 -16.28
C ALA A 391 -15.84 -23.44 -17.57
N TRP A 392 -14.57 -23.61 -17.94
CA TRP A 392 -14.19 -24.38 -19.13
C TRP A 392 -12.71 -24.80 -19.17
N PRO A 393 -12.35 -25.99 -19.66
CA PRO A 393 -13.21 -27.17 -19.80
C PRO A 393 -13.71 -27.64 -18.44
N GLN A 394 -14.56 -28.67 -18.41
CA GLN A 394 -14.93 -29.28 -17.14
C GLN A 394 -13.72 -30.02 -16.54
N ALA A 395 -13.20 -29.49 -15.44
CA ALA A 395 -12.24 -30.14 -14.57
C ALA A 395 -12.90 -30.43 -13.22
N GLY A 396 -12.84 -31.67 -12.76
CA GLY A 396 -13.46 -32.11 -11.50
C GLY A 396 -14.98 -31.91 -11.44
N ALA A 397 -15.54 -32.14 -10.24
CA ALA A 397 -16.91 -31.78 -9.93
C ALA A 397 -16.96 -30.32 -9.45
N SER A 398 -17.96 -29.56 -9.89
CA SER A 398 -18.17 -28.20 -9.40
C SER A 398 -19.65 -27.83 -9.38
N THR A 399 -20.01 -26.96 -8.45
CA THR A 399 -21.37 -26.42 -8.30
C THR A 399 -21.40 -24.95 -8.73
N GLY A 400 -22.57 -24.45 -9.10
CA GLY A 400 -22.77 -23.02 -9.33
C GLY A 400 -22.13 -22.46 -10.61
N VAL A 401 -21.74 -23.33 -11.55
CA VAL A 401 -21.12 -22.98 -12.83
C VAL A 401 -21.85 -23.62 -14.01
N SER A 402 -21.86 -22.93 -15.15
CA SER A 402 -22.16 -23.53 -16.44
C SER A 402 -20.86 -23.87 -17.16
N PHE A 403 -20.73 -25.13 -17.61
CA PHE A 403 -19.56 -25.58 -18.37
C PHE A 403 -19.74 -25.32 -19.86
N VAL A 404 -19.23 -24.18 -20.34
CA VAL A 404 -19.37 -23.74 -21.73
C VAL A 404 -18.12 -22.96 -22.13
N ASP A 405 -17.52 -23.27 -23.28
CA ASP A 405 -16.37 -22.53 -23.81
C ASP A 405 -16.69 -21.03 -23.92
N PRO A 406 -16.03 -20.15 -23.15
CA PRO A 406 -16.28 -18.71 -23.22
C PRO A 406 -15.64 -18.06 -24.45
N LEU A 407 -14.90 -18.80 -25.28
CA LEU A 407 -14.18 -18.30 -26.46
C LEU A 407 -13.27 -17.13 -26.08
N LEU A 408 -12.35 -17.39 -25.13
CA LEU A 408 -11.45 -16.36 -24.61
C LEU A 408 -10.58 -15.78 -25.72
N VAL A 409 -10.43 -14.46 -25.69
CA VAL A 409 -9.45 -13.70 -26.50
C VAL A 409 -8.76 -12.67 -25.62
N ARG A 410 -7.58 -12.21 -26.02
CA ARG A 410 -6.93 -11.08 -25.34
C ARG A 410 -7.48 -9.75 -25.86
N ASN A 411 -7.79 -8.83 -24.95
CA ASN A 411 -8.08 -7.44 -25.30
C ASN A 411 -6.78 -6.62 -25.44
N THR A 412 -6.92 -5.32 -25.69
CA THR A 412 -5.79 -4.38 -25.86
C THR A 412 -4.94 -4.17 -24.60
N LEU A 413 -5.49 -4.44 -23.41
CA LEU A 413 -4.76 -4.42 -22.14
C LEU A 413 -4.02 -5.74 -21.86
N GLY A 414 -4.18 -6.74 -22.72
CA GLY A 414 -3.66 -8.10 -22.54
C GLY A 414 -4.55 -9.01 -21.69
N ALA A 415 -5.70 -8.53 -21.22
CA ALA A 415 -6.61 -9.29 -20.37
C ALA A 415 -7.38 -10.33 -21.19
N TRP A 416 -7.61 -11.49 -20.59
CA TRP A 416 -8.52 -12.48 -21.15
C TRP A 416 -9.96 -12.02 -20.98
N ILE A 417 -10.69 -11.92 -22.09
CA ILE A 417 -12.11 -11.57 -22.14
C ILE A 417 -12.89 -12.64 -22.91
N SER A 418 -14.17 -12.81 -22.59
CA SER A 418 -15.04 -13.76 -23.29
C SER A 418 -15.69 -13.11 -24.52
N ARG A 419 -15.56 -13.72 -25.69
CA ARG A 419 -16.37 -13.34 -26.86
C ARG A 419 -17.82 -13.80 -26.76
N ARG A 420 -18.07 -14.91 -26.07
CA ARG A 420 -19.41 -15.50 -25.92
C ARG A 420 -20.23 -14.82 -24.82
N PHE A 421 -19.58 -14.39 -23.75
CA PHE A 421 -20.20 -13.75 -22.58
C PHE A 421 -19.47 -12.43 -22.24
N PRO A 422 -19.62 -11.36 -23.05
CA PRO A 422 -18.84 -10.13 -22.88
C PRO A 422 -19.06 -9.39 -21.56
N ALA A 423 -20.16 -9.67 -20.86
CA ALA A 423 -20.47 -9.09 -19.55
C ALA A 423 -19.84 -9.85 -18.36
N ARG A 424 -19.20 -11.00 -18.59
CA ARG A 424 -18.66 -11.86 -17.53
C ARG A 424 -17.14 -11.76 -17.44
N GLY A 425 -16.62 -11.98 -16.24
CA GLY A 425 -15.21 -11.88 -15.92
C GLY A 425 -14.71 -10.45 -15.80
N ALA A 426 -13.41 -10.30 -15.58
CA ALA A 426 -12.81 -9.05 -15.16
C ALA A 426 -12.80 -7.97 -16.26
N VAL A 427 -13.32 -6.79 -15.91
CA VAL A 427 -13.23 -5.57 -16.71
C VAL A 427 -12.03 -4.76 -16.21
N MET A 428 -10.86 -5.04 -16.78
CA MET A 428 -9.62 -4.37 -16.36
C MET A 428 -9.59 -2.90 -16.80
N GLN A 429 -9.30 -2.00 -15.85
CA GLN A 429 -9.14 -0.55 -16.09
C GLN A 429 -7.70 -0.19 -16.47
N CYS A 430 -6.73 -1.03 -16.08
CA CYS A 430 -5.31 -0.83 -16.35
C CYS A 430 -4.67 -2.15 -16.79
N ARG A 431 -3.69 -2.09 -17.69
CA ARG A 431 -2.86 -3.26 -18.03
C ARG A 431 -1.98 -3.66 -16.86
N ALA A 432 -1.48 -4.89 -16.88
CA ALA A 432 -0.47 -5.33 -15.92
C ALA A 432 0.76 -4.40 -15.96
N LEU A 433 1.24 -4.01 -14.78
CA LEU A 433 2.37 -3.11 -14.59
C LEU A 433 3.70 -3.83 -14.80
N THR A 434 4.65 -3.16 -15.42
CA THR A 434 6.01 -3.61 -15.67
C THR A 434 6.99 -2.78 -14.85
N LEU A 435 8.27 -3.18 -14.82
CA LEU A 435 9.32 -2.42 -14.14
C LEU A 435 9.41 -0.96 -14.62
N ALA A 436 9.04 -0.66 -15.86
CA ALA A 436 9.05 0.71 -16.40
C ALA A 436 7.90 1.58 -15.87
N ASP A 437 6.83 0.97 -15.35
CA ASP A 437 5.60 1.67 -14.95
C ASP A 437 5.62 2.12 -13.48
N VAL A 438 6.57 1.65 -12.69
CA VAL A 438 6.64 1.89 -11.25
C VAL A 438 8.02 2.38 -10.82
N GLY A 439 8.14 2.79 -9.57
CA GLY A 439 9.40 3.20 -8.96
C GLY A 439 9.87 4.61 -9.35
N PRO A 440 11.09 4.98 -8.92
CA PRO A 440 11.51 6.39 -8.84
C PRO A 440 11.54 7.20 -10.14
N SER A 441 11.68 6.53 -11.28
CA SER A 441 11.77 7.18 -12.58
C SER A 441 10.46 7.16 -13.37
N SER A 442 9.47 6.38 -12.93
CA SER A 442 8.23 6.22 -13.68
C SER A 442 7.37 7.48 -13.59
N THR A 443 6.75 7.85 -14.71
CA THR A 443 5.64 8.83 -14.78
C THR A 443 4.33 8.17 -15.18
N PHE A 444 4.32 6.85 -15.40
CA PHE A 444 3.14 6.11 -15.82
C PHE A 444 2.00 6.26 -14.82
N THR A 445 0.78 6.38 -15.34
CA THR A 445 -0.45 6.37 -14.56
C THR A 445 -1.45 5.43 -15.22
N CYS A 446 -2.11 4.61 -14.41
CA CYS A 446 -3.31 3.92 -14.87
C CYS A 446 -4.40 4.96 -15.21
N PRO A 447 -5.22 4.72 -16.25
CA PRO A 447 -6.31 5.60 -16.64
C PRO A 447 -7.36 5.83 -15.55
#